data_AF-A0A7Y1VLM9-F1
#
_entry.id   AF-A0A7Y1VLM9-F1
#
_cell.length_a   1.000
_cell.length_b   1.000
_cell.length_c   1.000
_cell.angle_alpha   90.00
_cell.angle_beta   90.00
_cell.angle_gamma   90.00
#
_symmetry.space_group_name_H-M   'P 1'
#
loop_
_entity.id
_entity.type
_entity.pdbx_description
1 polymer ?
#
loop_
_entity_poly.entity_id
_entity_poly.type
_entity_poly.pdbx_seq_one_letter_code
_entity_poly.pdbx_strand_id
1 'polypeptide(L)' 'MNYILSDASHRTTFLPFTFTRPVCEIRIGIDTIREKWASMLGGDCSV' A
#
# COMPACT_ATOMS: atom_id res chain seq x y z
N MET A 1 -11.69 10.50 6.94
CA MET A 1 -12.03 10.13 5.54
C MET A 1 -11.34 8.81 5.26
N ASN A 2 -12.03 7.79 4.76
CA ASN A 2 -11.45 6.45 4.59
C ASN A 2 -11.00 6.27 3.14
N TYR A 3 -9.69 6.13 2.92
CA TYR A 3 -9.11 6.03 1.58
C TYR A 3 -8.82 4.57 1.23
N ILE A 4 -9.32 4.10 0.08
CA ILE A 4 -9.12 2.72 -0.37
C ILE A 4 -7.94 2.67 -1.35
N LEU A 5 -6.86 1.99 -0.97
CA LEU A 5 -5.69 1.80 -1.83
C LEU A 5 -5.87 0.56 -2.72
N SER A 6 -6.41 0.77 -3.92
CA SER A 6 -6.61 -0.32 -4.90
C SER A 6 -5.37 -0.56 -5.77
N ASP A 7 -4.92 -1.81 -5.82
CA ASP A 7 -3.69 -2.24 -6.50
C ASP A 7 -3.96 -3.03 -7.80
N ALA A 8 -5.15 -2.88 -8.38
CA ALA A 8 -5.68 -3.75 -9.45
C ALA A 8 -4.75 -3.92 -10.67
N SER A 9 -4.01 -2.88 -11.06
CA SER A 9 -3.19 -2.88 -12.28
C SER A 9 -1.70 -3.12 -12.04
N HIS A 10 -1.20 -2.92 -10.81
CA HIS A 10 0.24 -2.91 -10.52
C HIS A 10 0.75 -4.16 -9.79
N ARG A 11 -0.14 -5.09 -9.40
CA ARG A 11 0.24 -6.37 -8.77
C ARG A 11 1.32 -7.14 -9.54
N THR A 12 1.22 -7.16 -10.86
CA THR A 12 2.09 -7.94 -11.75
C THR A 12 3.51 -7.41 -11.78
N THR A 13 3.71 -6.10 -11.64
CA THR A 13 5.02 -5.44 -11.68
C THR A 13 5.81 -5.65 -10.38
N PHE A 14 5.13 -5.91 -9.27
CA PHE A 14 5.75 -6.13 -7.96
C PHE A 14 5.90 -7.62 -7.59
N LEU A 15 5.60 -8.53 -8.50
CA LEU A 15 5.95 -9.94 -8.35
C LEU A 15 7.49 -10.07 -8.30
N PRO A 16 8.05 -10.86 -7.37
CA PRO A 16 7.40 -11.89 -6.54
C PRO A 16 6.92 -11.43 -5.15
N PHE A 17 7.00 -10.16 -4.79
CA PHE A 17 6.72 -9.70 -3.42
C PHE A 17 5.24 -9.63 -3.06
N THR A 18 4.37 -9.61 -4.06
CA THR A 18 2.91 -9.50 -3.91
C THR A 18 2.19 -10.86 -3.94
N PHE A 19 2.92 -11.99 -3.92
CA PHE A 19 2.31 -13.33 -3.88
C PHE A 19 1.63 -13.64 -2.54
N THR A 20 2.23 -13.21 -1.43
CA THR A 20 1.79 -13.58 -0.08
C THR A 20 1.27 -12.39 0.74
N ARG A 21 1.44 -11.17 0.23
CA ARG A 21 1.03 -9.93 0.91
C ARG A 21 0.62 -8.85 -0.10
N PRO A 22 -0.37 -8.00 0.20
CA PRO A 22 -0.75 -6.85 -0.63
C PRO A 22 0.36 -5.79 -0.70
N VAL A 23 0.34 -4.98 -1.77
CA VAL A 23 1.32 -3.88 -1.99
C VAL A 23 1.32 -2.87 -0.85
N CYS A 24 0.18 -2.61 -0.21
CA CYS A 24 0.09 -1.66 0.90
C CYS A 24 0.97 -2.01 2.10
N GLU A 25 1.38 -3.28 2.25
CA GLU A 25 2.25 -3.77 3.33
C GLU A 25 3.74 -3.82 2.93
N ILE A 26 4.07 -3.45 1.68
CA ILE A 26 5.45 -3.30 1.27
C ILE A 26 6.04 -2.09 2.00
N ARG A 27 7.24 -2.28 2.57
CA ARG A 27 8.01 -1.22 3.22
C ARG A 27 8.80 -0.43 2.20
N ILE A 28 8.74 0.89 2.31
CA ILE A 28 9.58 1.83 1.57
C ILE A 28 10.34 2.66 2.61
N GLY A 29 11.59 2.25 2.86
CA GLY A 29 12.37 2.79 3.97
C GLY A 29 11.91 2.18 5.30
N ILE A 30 11.54 3.03 6.26
CA ILE A 30 11.06 2.61 7.59
C ILE A 30 9.55 2.38 7.62
N ASP A 31 8.80 3.13 6.81
CA ASP A 31 7.35 3.10 6.78
C ASP A 31 6.82 2.12 5.70
N THR A 32 5.60 1.64 5.91
CA THR A 32 4.82 0.93 4.88
C THR A 32 4.17 1.90 3.90
N ILE A 33 3.82 1.41 2.71
CA ILE A 33 3.07 2.20 1.72
C ILE A 33 1.76 2.74 2.33
N ARG A 34 1.07 1.93 3.16
CA ARG A 34 -0.11 2.39 3.91
C ARG A 34 0.20 3.60 4.80
N GLU A 35 1.23 3.50 5.64
CA GLU A 35 1.60 4.57 6.59
C GLU A 35 2.02 5.85 5.87
N LYS A 36 2.80 5.71 4.80
CA LYS A 36 3.20 6.84 3.96
C LYS A 36 1.99 7.60 3.40
N TRP A 37 1.01 6.87 2.86
CA TRP A 37 -0.21 7.48 2.32
C TRP A 37 -1.13 8.01 3.41
N ALA A 38 -1.23 7.33 4.56
CA ALA A 38 -2.00 7.82 5.70
C ALA A 38 -1.46 9.17 6.22
N SER A 39 -0.13 9.32 6.29
CA SER A 39 0.53 10.58 6.63
C SER A 39 0.26 11.68 5.60
N MET A 40 0.28 11.33 4.31
CA MET A 40 0.08 12.29 3.22
C MET A 40 -1.38 12.75 3.05
N LEU A 41 -2.34 11.85 3.23
CA LEU A 41 -3.77 12.11 3.05
C LEU A 41 -4.46 12.57 4.35
N GLY A 42 -3.76 12.51 5.49
CA GLY A 42 -4.29 12.90 6.79
C GLY A 42 -5.49 12.06 7.25
N GLY A 43 -5.56 10.80 6.81
CA GLY A 43 -6.69 9.92 7.11
C GLY A 43 -6.36 8.44 6.97
N ASP A 44 -7.13 7.60 7.65
CA ASP A 44 -6.97 6.14 7.62
C ASP A 44 -7.14 5.58 6.20
N CYS A 45 -6.11 4.88 5.75
CA CYS A 45 -6.14 4.15 4.49
C CYS A 45 -6.46 2.68 4.77
N SER A 46 -7.49 2.15 4.12
CA SER A 46 -7.85 0.74 4.07
C SER A 46 -7.43 0.11 2.73
N VAL A 47 -7.24 -1.21 2.70
CA VAL A 47 -6.91 -1.97 1.49
C VAL A 47 -8.10 -2.82 1.08
#